data_AF-A0A7W4K3Q3-F1
#
_entry.id   AF-A0A7W4K3Q3-F1
#
_cell.length_a   1.000
_cell.length_b   1.000
_cell.length_c   1.000
_cell.angle_alpha   90.00
_cell.angle_beta   90.00
_cell.angle_gamma   90.00
#
_symmetry.space_group_name_H-M   'P 1'
#
loop_
_entity.id
_entity.type
_entity.pdbx_description
1 polymer ?
#
loop_
_entity_poly.entity_id
_entity_poly.type
_entity_poly.pdbx_seq_one_letter_code
_entity_poly.pdbx_strand_id
1 'polypeptide(L)' 'MTQNVSARSAYHGDDIVIWADGFWARWGEVSSGCFAHRSDDYEIVRLEDESRLRELGLAEDLDLALSERAASSS' A
#
# COMPACT_ATOMS: atom_id res chain seq x y z
N MET A 1 -15.76 18.74 -12.54
CA MET A 1 -14.47 18.08 -12.28
C MET A 1 -14.80 16.63 -11.97
N THR A 2 -14.86 15.82 -13.03
CA THR A 2 -15.45 14.47 -13.01
C THR A 2 -14.37 13.47 -12.63
N GLN A 3 -14.34 13.03 -11.38
CA GLN A 3 -13.60 11.82 -11.06
C GLN A 3 -14.39 10.64 -11.63
N ASN A 4 -13.84 10.03 -12.67
CA ASN A 4 -14.36 8.88 -13.38
C ASN A 4 -14.31 7.64 -12.48
N VAL A 5 -15.35 7.42 -11.66
CA VAL A 5 -15.44 6.32 -10.66
C VAL A 5 -15.71 4.94 -11.29
N SER A 6 -15.27 4.71 -12.54
CA SER A 6 -15.52 3.45 -13.27
C SER A 6 -14.43 2.40 -13.07
N ALA A 7 -13.43 2.64 -12.22
CA ALA A 7 -12.43 1.64 -11.81
C ALA A 7 -12.65 1.16 -10.36
N ARG A 8 -13.90 1.10 -9.92
CA ARG A 8 -14.33 0.56 -8.61
C ARG A 8 -14.20 -0.98 -8.55
N SER A 9 -13.16 -1.53 -9.19
CA SER A 9 -12.76 -2.91 -8.97
C SER A 9 -12.22 -2.98 -7.55
N ALA A 10 -12.93 -3.74 -6.72
CA ALA A 10 -12.66 -3.98 -5.31
C ALA A 10 -11.18 -3.83 -4.96
N TYR A 11 -10.85 -2.87 -4.11
CA TYR A 11 -9.54 -2.80 -3.49
C TYR A 11 -9.26 -4.15 -2.84
N HIS A 12 -8.18 -4.81 -3.26
CA HIS A 12 -7.74 -6.05 -2.66
C HIS A 12 -7.12 -5.76 -1.30
N GLY A 13 -7.25 -6.69 -0.34
CA GLY A 13 -6.62 -6.53 0.98
C GLY A 13 -5.09 -6.37 0.92
N ASP A 14 -4.48 -6.82 -0.18
CA ASP A 14 -3.05 -6.69 -0.50
C ASP A 14 -2.68 -5.39 -1.24
N ASP A 15 -3.65 -4.51 -1.54
CA ASP A 15 -3.31 -3.19 -2.06
C ASP A 15 -2.48 -2.42 -1.04
N ILE A 16 -1.56 -1.61 -1.52
CA ILE A 16 -0.63 -0.84 -0.70
C ILE A 16 -1.13 0.59 -0.61
N VAL A 17 -1.34 1.04 0.61
CA VAL A 17 -1.70 2.42 0.95
C VAL A 17 -0.42 3.17 1.27
N ILE A 18 -0.20 4.32 0.62
CA ILE A 18 1.01 5.11 0.73
C ILE A 18 0.63 6.52 1.14
N TRP A 19 1.23 7.03 2.20
CA TRP A 19 1.03 8.40 2.66
C TRP A 19 2.09 9.34 2.07
N ALA A 20 1.78 10.64 2.07
CA ALA A 20 2.70 11.68 1.60
C ALA A 20 4.05 11.73 2.34
N ASP A 21 4.13 11.13 3.54
CA ASP A 21 5.35 10.96 4.33
C ASP A 21 6.27 9.84 3.80
N GLY A 22 5.82 9.07 2.80
CA GLY A 22 6.52 7.91 2.26
C GLY A 22 6.27 6.62 3.06
N PHE A 23 5.56 6.70 4.18
CA PHE A 23 5.09 5.52 4.90
C PHE A 23 4.05 4.77 4.09
N TRP A 24 4.06 3.44 4.18
CA TRP A 24 3.10 2.57 3.52
C TRP A 24 2.53 1.52 4.47
N ALA A 25 1.34 1.02 4.16
CA ALA A 25 0.69 -0.07 4.87
C ALA A 25 -0.23 -0.85 3.93
N ARG A 26 -0.65 -2.05 4.30
CA ARG A 26 -1.64 -2.78 3.49
C ARG A 26 -3.04 -2.22 3.69
N TRP A 27 -3.82 -2.18 2.62
CA TRP A 27 -5.23 -1.80 2.64
C TRP A 27 -6.01 -2.62 3.65
N GLY A 28 -5.71 -3.91 3.82
CA GLY A 28 -6.32 -4.73 4.87
C GLY A 28 -6.12 -4.18 6.29
N GLU A 29 -4.94 -3.63 6.60
CA GLU A 29 -4.64 -3.06 7.93
C GLU A 29 -5.28 -1.67 8.11
N VAL A 30 -5.25 -0.86 7.05
CA VAL A 30 -5.90 0.46 7.01
C VAL A 30 -7.41 0.31 7.13
N SER A 31 -8.01 -0.59 6.35
CA SER A 31 -9.43 -0.89 6.38
C SER A 31 -9.87 -1.53 7.70
N SER A 32 -8.97 -2.19 8.43
CA SER A 32 -9.24 -2.68 9.79
C SER A 32 -9.25 -1.55 10.83
N GLY A 33 -8.94 -0.31 10.44
CA GLY A 33 -8.92 0.85 11.32
C GLY A 33 -7.63 0.98 12.14
N CYS A 34 -6.60 0.19 11.85
CA CYS A 34 -5.32 0.26 12.56
C CYS A 34 -4.62 1.63 12.38
N PHE A 35 -4.97 2.34 11.30
CA PHE A 35 -4.42 3.64 10.94
C PHE A 35 -5.45 4.78 10.99
N ALA A 36 -6.57 4.62 11.71
CA ALA A 36 -7.63 5.63 11.81
C ALA A 36 -7.19 6.97 12.46
N HIS A 37 -5.99 7.01 13.07
CA HIS A 37 -5.39 8.24 13.60
C HIS A 37 -4.64 9.06 12.52
N ARG A 38 -4.39 8.48 11.34
CA ARG A 38 -3.68 9.16 10.25
C ARG A 38 -4.64 9.88 9.30
N SER A 39 -4.04 10.77 8.50
CA SER A 39 -4.73 11.45 7.42
C SER A 39 -5.31 10.46 6.41
N ASP A 40 -6.53 10.73 5.96
CA ASP A 40 -7.18 10.04 4.84
C ASP A 40 -6.55 10.35 3.48
N ASP A 41 -5.57 11.27 3.44
CA ASP A 41 -4.79 11.59 2.25
C ASP A 41 -3.70 10.52 2.04
N TYR A 42 -4.06 9.51 1.25
CA TYR A 42 -3.18 8.42 0.85
C TYR A 42 -3.43 8.00 -0.60
N GLU A 43 -2.38 7.52 -1.27
CA GLU A 43 -2.46 6.89 -2.58
C GLU A 43 -2.56 5.36 -2.39
N ILE A 44 -3.50 4.73 -3.10
CA ILE A 44 -3.62 3.27 -3.13
C ILE A 44 -2.95 2.76 -4.40
N VAL A 45 -1.89 1.97 -4.25
CA VAL A 45 -1.09 1.36 -5.32
C VAL A 45 -1.22 -0.15 -5.23
N ARG A 46 -1.41 -0.83 -6.36
CA ARG A 46 -1.46 -2.30 -6.39
C ARG A 46 -0.07 -2.88 -6.17
N LEU A 47 0.00 -4.00 -5.46
CA LEU A 47 1.25 -4.75 -5.27
C LEU A 47 1.88 -5.18 -6.61
N GLU A 48 1.06 -5.43 -7.62
CA GLU A 48 1.49 -5.79 -8.98
C GLU A 48 2.14 -4.61 -9.74
N ASP A 49 1.95 -3.37 -9.28
CA ASP A 49 2.50 -2.18 -9.93
C ASP A 49 3.91 -1.86 -9.40
N GLU A 50 4.83 -2.78 -9.70
CA GLU A 50 6.24 -2.66 -9.31
C GLU A 50 6.88 -1.37 -9.84
N SER A 51 6.41 -0.86 -10.97
CA SER A 51 6.89 0.39 -11.55
C SER A 51 6.57 1.57 -10.63
N ARG A 52 5.30 1.71 -10.21
CA ARG A 52 4.88 2.75 -9.28
C ARG A 52 5.55 2.60 -7.91
N LEU A 53 5.65 1.37 -7.40
CA LEU A 53 6.34 1.09 -6.14
C LEU A 53 7.82 1.49 -6.20
N ARG A 54 8.49 1.28 -7.34
CA ARG A 54 9.89 1.68 -7.52
C ARG A 54 10.06 3.19 -7.66
N GLU A 55 9.14 3.88 -8.33
CA GLU A 55 9.14 5.35 -8.38
C GLU A 55 8.99 5.98 -6.98
N LEU A 56 8.24 5.32 -6.09
CA LEU A 56 8.02 5.74 -4.71
C LEU A 56 9.13 5.28 -3.75
N GLY A 57 10.13 4.52 -4.24
CA GLY A 57 11.20 3.97 -3.42
C GLY A 57 10.76 2.85 -2.48
N LEU A 58 9.56 2.30 -2.67
CA LEU A 58 8.97 1.26 -1.83
C LEU A 58 9.23 -0.15 -2.34
N ALA A 59 9.63 -0.31 -3.61
CA ALA A 59 9.89 -1.64 -4.18
C ALA A 59 10.91 -2.44 -3.35
N GLU A 60 11.96 -1.78 -2.86
CA GLU A 60 12.98 -2.42 -2.02
C GLU A 60 12.47 -2.69 -0.60
N ASP A 61 11.67 -1.79 -0.02
CA ASP A 61 11.12 -1.94 1.33
C ASP A 61 10.03 -3.03 1.39
N LEU A 62 9.22 -3.15 0.34
CA LEU A 62 8.24 -4.23 0.19
C LEU A 62 8.91 -5.59 -0.06
N ASP A 63 9.94 -5.62 -0.90
CA ASP A 63 10.74 -6.83 -1.14
C ASP A 63 11.41 -7.28 0.16
N LEU A 64 11.99 -6.34 0.91
CA LEU A 64 12.54 -6.59 2.24
C LEU A 64 11.46 -7.05 3.23
N ALA A 65 10.28 -6.44 3.27
CA ALA A 65 9.21 -6.84 4.18
C ALA A 65 8.64 -8.24 3.88
N LEU A 66 8.61 -8.64 2.60
CA LEU A 66 8.26 -10.00 2.17
C LEU A 66 9.39 -11.00 2.46
N SER A 67 10.65 -10.58 2.32
CA SER A 67 11.85 -11.37 2.56
C SER A 67 12.16 -11.55 4.06
N GLU A 68 11.99 -10.52 4.89
CA GLU A 68 12.16 -10.56 6.35
C GLU A 68 11.03 -11.34 7.05
N ARG A 69 9.80 -11.31 6.50
CA ARG A 69 8.74 -12.22 6.98
C ARG A 69 9.07 -13.69 6.75
N ALA A 70 9.87 -14.01 5.74
CA ALA A 70 10.37 -15.37 5.53
C ALA A 70 11.60 -15.68 6.41
N ALA A 71 12.40 -14.68 6.77
CA ALA A 71 13.62 -14.84 7.57
C ALA A 71 13.42 -14.76 9.09
N SER A 72 12.30 -14.25 9.62
CA SER A 72 12.00 -14.24 11.07
C SER A 72 11.35 -15.53 11.61
N SER A 73 11.51 -16.65 10.90
CA SER A 73 11.25 -17.99 11.44
C SER A 73 12.50 -18.86 11.31
N SER A 74 13.53 -18.57 12.09
CA SER A 74 14.60 -19.52 12.44
C SER A 74 15.21 -19.16 13.79
#